data_AF-A0A921FTS8-F1
#
_entry.id   AF-A0A921FTS8-F1
#
_cell.length_a   1.000
_cell.length_b   1.000
_cell.length_c   1.000
_cell.angle_alpha   90.00
_cell.angle_beta   90.00
_cell.angle_gamma   90.00
#
_symmetry.space_group_name_H-M   'P 1'
#
loop_
_entity.id
_entity.type
_entity.pdbx_description
1 polymer ?
#
loop_
_entity_poly.entity_id
_entity_poly.type
_entity_poly.pdbx_seq_one_letter_code
_entity_poly.pdbx_strand_id
1 'polypeptide(L)'
;MRIIVGVCEAEYTGRLNATLPRAKRVLMIKADQSVLIFSELGSYKPLNWMAAPCTIHEVTADNNDDEDSVTRDDNNSESTEVENVKSDDDSSVGAGQSKRADKLEDPMAESAEPIVTLRVQAAKSDDQLVIRLFSKESDQTFDLGQDPGLVKDGVEAHLQKLLAEQIERIGEGATLVRREYPTPIGPVDIMAKNAQGENVAIEIKRHGGIDGVEQLTRYVTMLNKDPLLAPVHGMFAAQTITPQAQTLAQSRGFETLILPYDEMKEQPDSALTLF
;
A
#
# COMPACT_ATOMS: atom_id res chain seq x y z
N MET A 1 -12.14 12.20 9.32
CA MET A 1 -12.09 11.29 8.15
C MET A 1 -13.25 11.62 7.23
N ARG A 2 -13.03 11.92 5.95
CA ARG A 2 -14.09 12.10 4.95
C ARG A 2 -14.07 10.93 3.96
N ILE A 3 -15.23 10.36 3.69
CA ILE A 3 -15.42 9.22 2.77
C ILE A 3 -16.41 9.65 1.70
N ILE A 4 -16.00 9.56 0.44
CA ILE A 4 -16.81 9.91 -0.72
C ILE A 4 -17.00 8.66 -1.58
N VAL A 5 -18.24 8.37 -1.96
CA VAL A 5 -18.58 7.33 -2.94
C VAL A 5 -19.21 7.99 -4.14
N GLY A 6 -18.70 7.69 -5.33
CA GLY A 6 -19.22 8.28 -6.57
C GLY A 6 -18.41 7.91 -7.80
N VAL A 7 -18.87 8.37 -8.96
CA VAL A 7 -18.14 8.20 -10.20
C VAL A 7 -17.05 9.26 -10.31
N CYS A 8 -15.81 8.79 -10.47
CA CYS A 8 -14.66 9.66 -10.62
C CYS A 8 -13.64 9.10 -11.61
N GLU A 9 -12.74 9.97 -12.04
CA GLU A 9 -11.48 9.62 -12.68
C GLU A 9 -10.34 10.31 -11.94
N ALA A 10 -9.11 9.86 -12.16
CA ALA A 10 -7.95 10.51 -11.55
C ALA A 10 -6.72 10.46 -12.45
N GLU A 11 -5.90 11.49 -12.33
CA GLU A 11 -4.60 11.62 -12.99
C GLU A 11 -3.57 11.91 -11.91
N TYR A 12 -2.48 11.13 -11.94
CA TYR A 12 -1.30 11.36 -11.14
C TYR A 12 -0.14 11.71 -12.05
N THR A 13 0.57 12.77 -11.70
CA THR A 13 1.79 13.24 -12.36
C THR A 13 2.90 13.45 -11.34
N GLY A 14 4.15 13.28 -11.75
CA GLY A 14 5.31 13.41 -10.87
C GLY A 14 6.38 12.37 -11.19
N ARG A 15 6.79 11.58 -10.19
CA ARG A 15 7.77 10.48 -10.36
C ARG A 15 7.39 9.44 -11.43
N LEU A 16 6.10 9.32 -11.72
CA LEU A 16 5.55 8.57 -12.84
C LEU A 16 4.25 9.28 -13.28
N ASN A 17 3.70 8.84 -14.41
CA ASN A 17 2.35 9.23 -14.81
C ASN A 17 1.41 8.04 -14.69
N ALA A 18 0.25 8.25 -14.09
CA ALA A 18 -0.78 7.23 -13.96
C ALA A 18 -2.17 7.83 -14.14
N THR A 19 -3.07 7.09 -14.78
CA THR A 19 -4.45 7.51 -15.03
C THR A 19 -5.41 6.44 -14.55
N LEU A 20 -6.48 6.85 -13.89
CA LEU A 20 -7.62 6.00 -13.53
C LEU A 20 -8.82 6.45 -14.37
N PRO A 21 -9.32 5.62 -15.31
CA PRO A 21 -10.46 5.99 -16.15
C PRO A 21 -11.73 6.14 -15.32
N ARG A 22 -12.75 6.84 -15.85
CA ARG A 22 -14.02 7.07 -15.17
C ARG A 22 -14.64 5.76 -14.67
N ALA A 23 -14.87 5.66 -13.37
CA ALA A 23 -15.54 4.53 -12.73
C ALA A 23 -16.04 4.92 -11.33
N LYS A 24 -17.00 4.14 -10.80
CA LYS A 24 -17.42 4.26 -9.41
C LYS A 24 -16.31 3.81 -8.46
N ARG A 25 -15.98 4.65 -7.47
CA ARG A 25 -14.88 4.41 -6.52
C ARG A 25 -15.21 4.96 -5.14
N VAL A 26 -14.42 4.54 -4.16
CA VAL A 26 -14.41 5.10 -2.81
C VAL A 26 -13.17 5.97 -2.65
N LEU A 27 -13.36 7.24 -2.32
CA LEU A 27 -12.31 8.16 -1.91
C LEU A 27 -12.28 8.25 -0.39
N MET A 28 -11.09 8.16 0.19
CA MET A 28 -10.87 8.34 1.63
C MET A 28 -9.88 9.48 1.84
N ILE A 29 -10.33 10.53 2.54
CA ILE A 29 -9.52 11.69 2.92
C ILE A 29 -9.35 11.68 4.43
N LYS A 30 -8.11 11.49 4.88
CA LYS A 30 -7.75 11.42 6.29
C LYS A 30 -7.60 12.81 6.91
N ALA A 31 -7.54 12.87 8.23
CA ALA A 31 -7.36 14.13 8.97
C ALA A 31 -5.99 14.78 8.73
N ASP A 32 -4.98 14.01 8.33
CA ASP A 32 -3.65 14.50 7.93
C ASP A 32 -3.58 14.90 6.45
N GLN A 33 -4.73 14.97 5.77
CA GLN A 33 -4.90 15.24 4.34
C GLN A 33 -4.44 14.11 3.40
N SER A 34 -4.00 12.96 3.91
CA SER A 34 -3.73 11.80 3.03
C SER A 34 -5.00 11.42 2.27
N VAL A 35 -4.87 11.18 0.96
CA VAL A 35 -5.97 10.81 0.06
C VAL A 35 -5.73 9.42 -0.52
N LEU A 36 -6.75 8.57 -0.52
CA LEU A 36 -6.70 7.21 -1.04
C LEU A 36 -7.89 6.94 -1.95
N ILE A 37 -7.64 6.27 -3.08
CA ILE A 37 -8.65 5.90 -4.08
C ILE A 37 -8.77 4.38 -4.14
N PHE A 38 -9.95 3.83 -3.85
CA PHE A 38 -10.22 2.39 -3.87
C PHE A 38 -11.23 2.02 -4.95
N SER A 39 -11.04 0.84 -5.55
CA SER A 39 -12.08 0.13 -6.30
C SER A 39 -12.76 -0.91 -5.42
N GLU A 40 -13.96 -1.32 -5.83
CA GLU A 40 -14.69 -2.44 -5.21
C GLU A 40 -13.93 -3.78 -5.36
N LEU A 41 -13.21 -3.96 -6.46
CA LEU A 41 -12.51 -5.20 -6.80
C LEU A 41 -10.99 -5.01 -6.82
N GLY A 42 -10.27 -6.11 -6.55
CA GLY A 42 -8.90 -6.32 -7.05
C GLY A 42 -7.74 -5.96 -6.12
N SER A 43 -7.96 -5.28 -4.98
CA SER A 43 -6.86 -4.99 -4.05
C SER A 43 -7.35 -4.50 -2.68
N TYR A 44 -6.76 -5.02 -1.59
CA TYR A 44 -6.92 -4.42 -0.25
C TYR A 44 -6.14 -3.11 -0.09
N LYS A 45 -5.24 -2.79 -1.04
CA LYS A 45 -4.50 -1.53 -1.14
C LYS A 45 -5.22 -0.54 -2.06
N PRO A 46 -5.08 0.77 -1.83
CA PRO A 46 -5.60 1.78 -2.75
C PRO A 46 -4.99 1.62 -4.15
N LEU A 47 -5.76 1.95 -5.18
CA LEU A 47 -5.30 2.02 -6.58
C LEU A 47 -4.33 3.18 -6.80
N ASN A 48 -4.59 4.31 -6.15
CA ASN A 48 -3.73 5.48 -6.15
C ASN A 48 -3.92 6.23 -4.83
N TRP A 49 -2.89 6.93 -4.37
CA TRP A 49 -2.91 7.66 -3.11
C TRP A 49 -1.90 8.80 -3.10
N MET A 50 -2.16 9.79 -2.25
CA MET A 50 -1.18 10.78 -1.84
C MET A 50 -1.03 10.71 -0.32
N ALA A 51 0.19 10.51 0.16
CA ALA A 51 0.49 10.51 1.58
C ALA A 51 0.79 11.93 2.08
N ALA A 52 0.40 12.23 3.32
CA ALA A 52 0.81 13.44 4.00
C ALA A 52 2.36 13.53 4.12
N PRO A 53 2.94 14.74 4.16
CA PRO A 53 2.27 16.04 4.05
C PRO A 53 1.88 16.39 2.61
N CYS A 54 0.63 16.81 2.42
CA CYS A 54 0.08 17.31 1.17
C CYS A 54 -1.00 18.36 1.43
N THR A 55 -1.34 19.15 0.40
CA THR A 55 -2.49 20.06 0.41
C THR A 55 -3.58 19.56 -0.51
N ILE A 56 -4.83 19.91 -0.23
CA ILE A 56 -6.00 19.58 -1.06
C ILE A 56 -6.72 20.88 -1.39
N HIS A 57 -6.87 21.17 -2.68
CA HIS A 57 -7.72 22.25 -3.17
C HIS A 57 -8.96 21.64 -3.84
N GLU A 58 -10.14 21.96 -3.32
CA GLU A 58 -11.43 21.49 -3.84
C GLU A 58 -12.07 22.62 -4.66
N VAL A 59 -12.35 22.32 -5.93
CA VAL A 59 -13.02 23.24 -6.87
C VAL A 59 -14.35 22.63 -7.26
N THR A 60 -15.45 23.34 -7.01
CA THR A 60 -16.80 22.95 -7.40
C THR A 60 -17.22 23.71 -8.66
N ALA A 61 -18.10 23.11 -9.47
CA ALA A 61 -18.57 23.73 -10.73
C ALA A 61 -19.19 25.13 -10.53
N ASP A 62 -19.81 25.39 -9.36
CA ASP A 62 -20.45 26.67 -9.04
C ASP A 62 -19.48 27.77 -8.55
N ASN A 63 -18.20 27.46 -8.32
CA ASN A 63 -17.19 28.39 -7.79
C ASN A 63 -16.21 28.90 -8.86
N ASN A 64 -16.64 29.01 -10.12
CA ASN A 64 -15.91 29.76 -11.14
C ASN A 64 -16.10 31.27 -10.90
N ASP A 65 -15.62 31.78 -9.76
CA ASP A 65 -15.48 33.22 -9.56
C ASP A 65 -14.18 33.67 -10.24
N ASP A 66 -14.37 34.60 -11.18
CA ASP A 66 -13.35 35.29 -11.95
C ASP A 66 -12.27 35.95 -11.06
N GLU A 67 -11.17 35.25 -10.79
CA GLU A 67 -9.90 35.87 -10.40
C GLU A 67 -8.90 35.82 -11.57
N ASP A 68 -9.20 36.59 -12.62
CA ASP A 68 -8.16 37.13 -13.51
C ASP A 68 -8.58 38.51 -14.02
N SER A 69 -8.64 39.48 -13.11
CA SER A 69 -8.73 40.90 -13.45
C SER A 69 -7.39 41.40 -13.96
N VAL A 70 -7.09 41.14 -15.23
CA VAL A 70 -6.03 41.88 -15.93
C VAL A 70 -6.64 43.14 -16.52
N THR A 71 -6.32 44.27 -15.87
CA THR A 71 -6.51 45.61 -16.42
C THR A 71 -5.84 45.71 -17.80
N ARG A 72 -6.64 45.96 -18.83
CA ARG A 72 -6.17 46.51 -20.11
C ARG A 72 -7.05 47.69 -20.49
N ASP A 73 -6.59 48.86 -20.09
CA ASP A 73 -6.90 50.11 -20.78
C ASP A 73 -6.24 50.05 -22.17
N ASP A 74 -7.03 50.17 -23.23
CA ASP A 74 -7.10 51.38 -24.08
C ASP A 74 -7.64 51.07 -25.50
N ASN A 75 -8.78 51.71 -25.79
CA ASN A 75 -9.15 52.43 -27.02
C ASN A 75 -8.62 51.95 -28.40
N ASN A 76 -9.54 51.56 -29.29
CA ASN A 76 -9.78 52.33 -30.53
C ASN A 76 -11.14 51.98 -31.18
N SER A 77 -11.83 53.05 -31.60
CA SER A 77 -13.05 53.10 -32.39
C SER A 77 -12.86 52.69 -33.84
N GLU A 78 -13.84 52.01 -34.47
CA GLU A 78 -14.60 52.52 -35.62
C GLU A 78 -15.69 51.55 -36.09
N SER A 79 -16.75 52.15 -36.62
CA SER A 79 -18.06 51.66 -37.03
C SER A 79 -18.15 51.15 -38.47
N THR A 80 -19.01 50.16 -38.76
CA THR A 80 -19.85 50.04 -39.99
C THR A 80 -20.83 48.86 -39.81
N GLU A 81 -22.12 49.11 -39.57
CA GLU A 81 -23.24 49.15 -40.54
C GLU A 81 -23.65 47.81 -41.20
N VAL A 82 -24.82 47.31 -40.74
CA VAL A 82 -26.02 46.75 -41.41
C VAL A 82 -25.87 45.95 -42.72
N GLU A 83 -26.45 44.74 -42.78
CA GLU A 83 -27.70 44.43 -43.51
C GLU A 83 -28.18 42.96 -43.43
N ASN A 84 -29.51 42.81 -43.36
CA ASN A 84 -30.34 41.60 -43.47
C ASN A 84 -30.22 40.93 -44.84
N VAL A 85 -30.47 39.62 -44.95
CA VAL A 85 -31.48 39.03 -45.86
C VAL A 85 -31.95 37.66 -45.34
N LYS A 86 -33.27 37.51 -45.18
CA LYS A 86 -34.00 36.23 -45.13
C LYS A 86 -34.25 35.73 -46.55
N SER A 87 -34.28 34.41 -46.76
CA SER A 87 -35.23 33.82 -47.73
C SER A 87 -35.46 32.34 -47.44
N ASP A 88 -36.74 32.01 -47.45
CA ASP A 88 -37.41 30.74 -47.19
C ASP A 88 -37.30 29.71 -48.35
N ASP A 89 -37.93 28.55 -48.10
CA ASP A 89 -38.48 27.56 -49.05
C ASP A 89 -37.51 26.54 -49.70
N ASP A 90 -37.85 25.26 -49.92
CA ASP A 90 -39.07 24.49 -49.71
C ASP A 90 -38.72 22.97 -49.78
N SER A 91 -39.58 22.18 -49.16
CA SER A 91 -39.92 20.75 -49.28
C SER A 91 -39.06 19.75 -50.08
N SER A 92 -38.90 18.53 -49.52
CA SER A 92 -39.61 17.36 -50.06
C SER A 92 -39.41 16.10 -49.20
N VAL A 93 -40.37 15.20 -49.38
CA VAL A 93 -40.85 14.15 -48.48
C VAL A 93 -40.21 12.82 -48.84
N GLY A 94 -39.83 12.00 -47.85
CA GLY A 94 -39.35 10.64 -48.06
C GLY A 94 -39.58 9.76 -46.84
N ALA A 95 -40.76 9.16 -46.77
CA ALA A 95 -41.13 8.19 -45.74
C ALA A 95 -40.30 6.91 -45.86
N GLY A 96 -39.49 6.63 -44.85
CA GLY A 96 -38.85 5.34 -44.61
C GLY A 96 -39.19 4.86 -43.22
N GLN A 97 -40.15 3.94 -43.12
CA GLN A 97 -40.43 3.20 -41.89
C GLN A 97 -39.17 2.45 -41.45
N SER A 98 -38.56 2.88 -40.35
CA SER A 98 -37.59 2.07 -39.63
C SER A 98 -38.00 1.98 -38.17
N LYS A 99 -37.98 0.73 -37.71
CA LYS A 99 -38.46 0.20 -36.45
C LYS A 99 -38.02 1.07 -35.27
N ARG A 100 -38.92 1.27 -34.31
CA ARG A 100 -38.58 1.67 -32.93
C ARG A 100 -37.58 0.63 -32.39
N ALA A 101 -36.30 0.95 -32.53
CA ALA A 101 -35.28 0.40 -31.65
C ALA A 101 -35.42 1.20 -30.36
N ASP A 102 -35.85 0.55 -29.29
CA ASP A 102 -35.62 1.05 -27.94
C ASP A 102 -34.13 1.39 -27.86
N LYS A 103 -33.81 2.68 -27.81
CA LYS A 103 -32.50 3.15 -27.36
C LYS A 103 -32.39 2.64 -25.93
N LEU A 104 -31.63 1.57 -25.72
CA LEU A 104 -31.00 1.32 -24.44
C LEU A 104 -30.18 2.57 -24.15
N GLU A 105 -30.71 3.45 -23.30
CA GLU A 105 -29.95 4.57 -22.76
C GLU A 105 -28.73 3.99 -22.06
N ASP A 106 -27.55 4.42 -22.48
CA ASP A 106 -26.32 4.09 -21.77
C ASP A 106 -26.43 4.67 -20.35
N PRO A 107 -26.46 3.82 -19.30
CA PRO A 107 -26.62 4.30 -17.93
C PRO A 107 -25.42 5.14 -17.45
N MET A 108 -24.35 5.25 -18.26
CA MET A 108 -23.17 6.09 -18.01
C MET A 108 -23.12 7.37 -18.85
N ALA A 109 -24.23 7.82 -19.46
CA ALA A 109 -24.34 9.17 -20.02
C ALA A 109 -24.40 10.24 -18.90
N GLU A 110 -23.41 10.23 -18.00
CA GLU A 110 -23.18 11.22 -16.96
C GLU A 110 -22.50 12.46 -17.56
N SER A 111 -22.79 13.63 -16.97
CA SER A 111 -22.19 14.94 -17.25
C SER A 111 -20.75 14.86 -17.80
N ALA A 112 -20.48 15.61 -18.88
CA ALA A 112 -19.12 15.75 -19.41
C ALA A 112 -18.19 16.44 -18.41
N GLU A 113 -18.74 17.35 -17.61
CA GLU A 113 -17.98 18.16 -16.65
C GLU A 113 -18.06 17.59 -15.23
N PRO A 114 -16.96 17.65 -14.47
CA PRO A 114 -16.95 17.21 -13.08
C PRO A 114 -17.68 18.20 -12.17
N ILE A 115 -18.50 17.69 -11.26
CA ILE A 115 -19.14 18.48 -10.21
C ILE A 115 -18.14 18.98 -9.16
N VAL A 116 -17.06 18.23 -8.95
CA VAL A 116 -15.98 18.55 -8.01
C VAL A 116 -14.64 18.09 -8.58
N THR A 117 -13.62 18.93 -8.49
CA THR A 117 -12.23 18.57 -8.75
C THR A 117 -11.40 18.74 -7.49
N LEU A 118 -10.79 17.66 -7.01
CA LEU A 118 -9.82 17.66 -5.93
C LEU A 118 -8.40 17.69 -6.52
N ARG A 119 -7.65 18.75 -6.25
CA ARG A 119 -6.23 18.86 -6.61
C ARG A 119 -5.39 18.63 -5.37
N VAL A 120 -4.67 17.51 -5.33
CA VAL A 120 -3.83 17.12 -4.19
C VAL A 120 -2.36 17.30 -4.56
N GLN A 121 -1.63 18.13 -3.81
CA GLN A 121 -0.22 18.45 -4.07
C GLN A 121 0.68 17.93 -2.95
N ALA A 122 1.71 17.14 -3.28
CA ALA A 122 2.73 16.73 -2.32
C ALA A 122 3.54 17.93 -1.83
N ALA A 123 3.90 17.98 -0.54
CA ALA A 123 4.65 19.11 0.00
C ALA A 123 6.16 19.08 -0.29
N LYS A 124 6.71 17.91 -0.65
CA LYS A 124 8.17 17.69 -0.81
C LYS A 124 8.59 17.30 -2.23
N SER A 125 7.63 17.20 -3.15
CA SER A 125 7.87 16.87 -4.55
C SER A 125 6.83 17.55 -5.41
N ASP A 126 7.07 17.58 -6.72
CA ASP A 126 6.11 18.08 -7.71
C ASP A 126 5.00 17.05 -8.00
N ASP A 127 4.89 16.00 -7.19
CA ASP A 127 3.86 14.97 -7.38
C ASP A 127 2.47 15.56 -7.14
N GLN A 128 1.58 15.40 -8.10
CA GLN A 128 0.21 15.89 -8.08
C GLN A 128 -0.77 14.74 -8.34
N LEU A 129 -1.88 14.71 -7.61
CA LEU A 129 -3.02 13.82 -7.84
C LEU A 129 -4.27 14.68 -8.05
N VAL A 130 -4.81 14.65 -9.25
CA VAL A 130 -6.06 15.33 -9.63
C VAL A 130 -7.17 14.30 -9.71
N ILE A 131 -8.23 14.49 -8.93
CA ILE A 131 -9.40 13.60 -8.90
C ILE A 131 -10.61 14.41 -9.34
N ARG A 132 -11.28 13.97 -10.41
CA ARG A 132 -12.49 14.61 -10.93
C ARG A 132 -13.70 13.74 -10.60
N LEU A 133 -14.65 14.26 -9.84
CA LEU A 133 -15.91 13.61 -9.51
C LEU A 133 -17.01 14.09 -10.44
N PHE A 134 -17.75 13.16 -11.03
CA PHE A 134 -18.86 13.42 -11.96
C PHE A 134 -20.22 13.21 -11.30
N SER A 135 -20.28 12.29 -10.35
CA SER A 135 -21.46 12.06 -9.50
C SER A 135 -21.02 11.73 -8.09
N LYS A 136 -21.89 12.04 -7.12
CA LYS A 136 -21.65 11.81 -5.69
C LYS A 136 -22.85 11.12 -5.08
N GLU A 137 -22.64 9.86 -4.72
CA GLU A 137 -23.66 8.98 -4.15
C GLU A 137 -23.66 9.06 -2.62
N SER A 138 -22.49 9.29 -2.03
CA SER A 138 -22.32 9.51 -0.60
C SER A 138 -21.11 10.42 -0.35
N ASP A 139 -21.21 11.29 0.66
CA ASP A 139 -20.14 12.15 1.15
C ASP A 139 -20.34 12.34 2.65
N GLN A 140 -19.55 11.63 3.44
CA GLN A 140 -19.72 11.57 4.89
C GLN A 140 -18.42 11.90 5.58
N THR A 141 -18.51 12.70 6.65
CA THR A 141 -17.38 13.05 7.50
C THR A 141 -17.60 12.50 8.90
N PHE A 142 -16.56 11.85 9.43
CA PHE A 142 -16.55 11.21 10.74
C PHE A 142 -15.37 11.74 11.56
N ASP A 143 -15.64 12.07 12.82
CA ASP A 143 -14.60 12.20 13.84
C ASP A 143 -14.34 10.82 14.44
N LEU A 144 -13.11 10.33 14.30
CA LEU A 144 -12.71 9.02 14.81
C LEU A 144 -12.13 9.09 16.23
N GLY A 145 -11.99 10.30 16.80
CA GLY A 145 -11.37 10.51 18.10
C GLY A 145 -9.86 10.28 18.10
N GLN A 146 -9.30 10.07 19.30
CA GLN A 146 -7.88 9.74 19.46
C GLN A 146 -7.63 8.28 19.12
N ASP A 147 -6.68 8.05 18.21
CA ASP A 147 -6.20 6.70 17.89
C ASP A 147 -5.28 6.20 19.01
N PRO A 148 -5.64 5.12 19.74
CA PRO A 148 -4.76 4.52 20.75
C PRO A 148 -3.52 3.87 20.12
N GLY A 149 -3.49 3.76 18.78
CA GLY A 149 -2.43 3.13 18.02
C GLY A 149 -2.63 1.62 17.92
N LEU A 150 -1.96 1.04 16.92
CA LEU A 150 -1.91 -0.41 16.74
C LEU A 150 -0.96 -1.03 17.77
N VAL A 151 -1.50 -1.78 18.73
CA VAL A 151 -0.71 -2.70 19.56
C VAL A 151 -0.36 -3.92 18.70
N LYS A 152 0.86 -3.98 18.20
CA LYS A 152 1.40 -5.19 17.58
C LYS A 152 1.93 -6.07 18.70
N ASP A 153 1.25 -7.17 19.00
CA ASP A 153 1.83 -8.22 19.82
C ASP A 153 3.11 -8.70 19.12
N GLY A 154 4.26 -8.34 19.68
CA GLY A 154 5.61 -8.63 19.19
C GLY A 154 5.96 -10.10 19.33
N VAL A 155 5.11 -10.99 18.81
CA VAL A 155 5.27 -12.43 18.92
C VAL A 155 6.63 -12.88 18.40
N GLU A 156 7.15 -12.27 17.33
CA GLU A 156 8.48 -12.62 16.79
C GLU A 156 9.62 -12.20 17.73
N ALA A 157 9.59 -10.97 18.26
CA ALA A 157 10.56 -10.55 19.27
C ALA A 157 10.48 -11.42 20.54
N HIS A 158 9.28 -11.87 20.92
CA HIS A 158 9.10 -12.77 22.04
C HIS A 158 9.60 -14.19 21.73
N LEU A 159 9.32 -14.73 20.54
CA LEU A 159 9.85 -16.03 20.08
C LEU A 159 11.37 -16.02 20.05
N GLN A 160 11.98 -14.93 19.56
CA GLN A 160 13.42 -14.77 19.57
C GLN A 160 13.99 -14.76 21.00
N LYS A 161 13.35 -14.03 21.93
CA LYS A 161 13.75 -14.03 23.33
C LYS A 161 13.65 -15.44 23.94
N LEU A 162 12.51 -16.10 23.79
CA LEU A 162 12.26 -17.42 24.37
C LEU A 162 13.18 -18.49 23.78
N LEU A 163 13.40 -18.50 22.46
CA LEU A 163 14.33 -19.44 21.82
C LEU A 163 15.78 -19.18 22.26
N ALA A 164 16.17 -17.92 22.46
CA ALA A 164 17.51 -17.61 22.97
C ALA A 164 17.72 -18.08 24.42
N GLU A 165 16.68 -17.96 25.26
CA GLU A 165 16.69 -18.49 26.64
C GLU A 165 16.65 -20.02 26.68
N GLN A 166 16.04 -20.65 25.66
CA GLN A 166 15.86 -22.10 25.56
C GLN A 166 16.63 -22.65 24.36
N ILE A 167 17.88 -22.20 24.18
CA ILE A 167 18.64 -22.44 22.94
C ILE A 167 18.88 -23.92 22.66
N GLU A 168 18.92 -24.77 23.68
CA GLU A 168 19.03 -26.22 23.51
C GLU A 168 17.86 -26.87 22.76
N ARG A 169 16.75 -26.14 22.54
CA ARG A 169 15.67 -26.59 21.64
C ARG A 169 16.13 -26.79 20.20
N ILE A 170 17.23 -26.16 19.78
CA ILE A 170 17.82 -26.39 18.46
C ILE A 170 18.70 -27.65 18.41
N GLY A 171 18.99 -28.26 19.57
CA GLY A 171 19.85 -29.42 19.73
C GLY A 171 20.55 -29.41 21.09
N GLU A 172 20.69 -30.59 21.71
CA GLU A 172 21.40 -30.76 22.98
C GLU A 172 22.83 -30.23 22.88
N GLY A 173 23.28 -29.48 23.90
CA GLY A 173 24.61 -28.87 23.91
C GLY A 173 24.76 -27.63 23.02
N ALA A 174 23.67 -27.14 22.42
CA ALA A 174 23.69 -25.85 21.73
C ALA A 174 23.90 -24.68 22.70
N THR A 175 24.62 -23.65 22.25
CA THR A 175 24.88 -22.45 23.04
C THR A 175 24.57 -21.17 22.27
N LEU A 176 23.99 -20.19 22.96
CA LEU A 176 23.68 -18.90 22.39
C LEU A 176 24.96 -18.09 22.16
N VAL A 177 25.16 -17.59 20.94
CA VAL A 177 26.22 -16.60 20.66
C VAL A 177 25.67 -15.20 20.83
N ARG A 178 24.59 -14.87 20.10
CA ARG A 178 23.98 -13.53 20.14
C ARG A 178 22.59 -13.54 19.51
N ARG A 179 21.68 -12.72 20.05
CA ARG A 179 20.48 -12.28 19.34
C ARG A 179 20.80 -11.10 18.43
N GLU A 180 20.05 -10.94 17.34
CA GLU A 180 20.23 -9.83 16.40
C GLU A 180 21.71 -9.74 15.96
N TYR A 181 22.25 -10.86 15.47
CA TYR A 181 23.66 -10.94 15.08
C TYR A 181 23.89 -10.02 13.87
N PRO A 182 24.73 -8.99 14.00
CA PRO A 182 24.84 -7.95 12.99
C PRO A 182 25.47 -8.47 11.71
N THR A 183 24.89 -8.11 10.57
CA THR A 183 25.48 -8.37 9.25
C THR A 183 25.34 -7.15 8.32
N PRO A 184 26.08 -7.10 7.20
CA PRO A 184 25.97 -6.01 6.23
C PRO A 184 24.58 -5.81 5.61
N ILE A 185 23.74 -6.85 5.58
CA ILE A 185 22.42 -6.80 4.93
C ILE A 185 21.25 -6.80 5.93
N GLY A 186 21.55 -6.64 7.22
CA GLY A 186 20.59 -6.71 8.32
C GLY A 186 20.95 -7.80 9.35
N PRO A 187 20.38 -7.77 10.55
CA PRO A 187 20.70 -8.74 11.58
C PRO A 187 20.08 -10.13 11.28
N VAL A 188 20.79 -11.19 11.64
CA VAL A 188 20.21 -12.54 11.81
C VAL A 188 19.54 -12.60 13.19
N ASP A 189 18.35 -13.19 13.29
CA ASP A 189 17.59 -13.20 14.55
C ASP A 189 18.38 -13.82 15.71
N ILE A 190 18.98 -15.00 15.49
CA ILE A 190 19.88 -15.63 16.45
C ILE A 190 21.08 -16.24 15.73
N MET A 191 22.27 -16.01 16.31
CA MET A 191 23.46 -16.81 16.07
C MET A 191 23.70 -17.71 17.30
N ALA A 192 23.94 -18.99 17.05
CA ALA A 192 24.22 -20.00 18.06
C ALA A 192 25.40 -20.88 17.63
N LYS A 193 25.84 -21.76 18.55
CA LYS A 193 26.73 -22.88 18.25
C LYS A 193 26.01 -24.19 18.51
N ASN A 194 26.20 -25.19 17.66
CA ASN A 194 25.76 -26.56 17.90
C ASN A 194 26.71 -27.30 18.88
N ALA A 195 26.41 -28.56 19.21
CA ALA A 195 27.23 -29.39 20.09
C ALA A 195 28.68 -29.58 19.61
N GLN A 196 28.91 -29.46 18.30
CA GLN A 196 30.23 -29.56 17.66
C GLN A 196 30.98 -28.22 17.67
N GLY A 197 30.36 -27.14 18.17
CA GLY A 197 30.93 -25.79 18.22
C GLY A 197 30.83 -25.02 16.90
N GLU A 198 30.15 -25.58 15.90
CA GLU A 198 29.91 -24.96 14.58
C GLU A 198 28.77 -23.95 14.67
N ASN A 199 28.80 -22.93 13.80
CA ASN A 199 27.86 -21.82 13.88
C ASN A 199 26.51 -22.19 13.25
N VAL A 200 25.42 -21.74 13.88
CA VAL A 200 24.06 -21.92 13.40
C VAL A 200 23.39 -20.54 13.33
N ALA A 201 23.04 -20.11 12.12
CA ALA A 201 22.22 -18.93 11.88
C ALA A 201 20.74 -19.35 11.89
N ILE A 202 19.95 -18.70 12.73
CA ILE A 202 18.54 -19.03 12.92
C ILE A 202 17.71 -17.82 12.52
N GLU A 203 16.75 -18.05 11.62
CA GLU A 203 15.72 -17.08 11.24
C GLU A 203 14.38 -17.52 11.86
N ILE A 204 13.67 -16.58 12.47
CA ILE A 204 12.47 -16.82 13.28
C ILE A 204 11.27 -16.12 12.65
N LYS A 205 10.16 -16.84 12.50
CA LYS A 205 8.88 -16.28 12.04
C LYS A 205 7.73 -16.69 12.94
N ARG A 206 6.69 -15.87 13.01
CA ARG A 206 5.40 -16.35 13.54
C ARG A 206 4.75 -17.34 12.56
N HIS A 207 4.68 -16.94 11.29
CA HIS A 207 4.16 -17.77 10.19
C HIS A 207 5.24 -17.87 9.10
N GLY A 208 5.87 -19.03 8.99
CA GLY A 208 7.01 -19.28 8.11
C GLY A 208 6.61 -19.46 6.64
N GLY A 209 6.87 -18.43 5.84
CA GLY A 209 6.73 -18.43 4.38
C GLY A 209 8.05 -18.59 3.63
N ILE A 210 7.97 -18.57 2.30
CA ILE A 210 9.13 -18.66 1.37
C ILE A 210 10.11 -17.49 1.58
N ASP A 211 9.59 -16.31 1.90
CA ASP A 211 10.35 -15.10 2.16
C ASP A 211 11.34 -15.26 3.33
N GLY A 212 10.92 -15.94 4.41
CA GLY A 212 11.80 -16.26 5.54
C GLY A 212 12.96 -17.19 5.16
N VAL A 213 12.70 -18.18 4.31
CA VAL A 213 13.75 -19.11 3.85
C VAL A 213 14.75 -18.43 2.90
N GLU A 214 14.27 -17.55 2.03
CA GLU A 214 15.15 -16.75 1.16
C GLU A 214 15.94 -15.71 1.96
N GLN A 215 15.37 -15.15 3.02
CA GLN A 215 16.11 -14.34 3.98
C GLN A 215 17.24 -15.13 4.64
N LEU A 216 16.95 -16.30 5.22
CA LEU A 216 17.95 -17.17 5.82
C LEU A 216 19.04 -17.59 4.81
N THR A 217 18.64 -17.90 3.56
CA THR A 217 19.59 -18.22 2.48
C THR A 217 20.61 -17.11 2.28
N ARG A 218 20.15 -15.84 2.19
CA ARG A 218 21.04 -14.70 1.99
C ARG A 218 22.05 -14.56 3.13
N TYR A 219 21.60 -14.74 4.38
CA TYR A 219 22.48 -14.70 5.55
C TYR A 219 23.51 -15.81 5.54
N VAL A 220 23.07 -17.07 5.44
CA VAL A 220 23.96 -18.24 5.48
C VAL A 220 24.98 -18.19 4.34
N THR A 221 24.56 -17.84 3.14
CA THR A 221 25.45 -17.72 1.97
C THR A 221 26.54 -16.68 2.19
N MET A 222 26.18 -15.54 2.78
CA MET A 222 27.12 -14.46 3.03
C MET A 222 28.04 -14.78 4.23
N LEU A 223 27.51 -15.32 5.32
CA LEU A 223 28.28 -15.65 6.52
C LEU A 223 29.30 -16.76 6.25
N ASN A 224 28.97 -17.73 5.39
CA ASN A 224 29.93 -18.75 4.95
C ASN A 224 31.08 -18.21 4.08
N LYS A 225 31.04 -16.95 3.63
CA LYS A 225 32.20 -16.32 2.96
C LYS A 225 33.29 -15.91 3.94
N ASP A 226 32.98 -15.78 5.23
CA ASP A 226 33.94 -15.47 6.28
C ASP A 226 34.56 -16.77 6.83
N PRO A 227 35.86 -17.04 6.63
CA PRO A 227 36.52 -18.23 7.13
C PRO A 227 36.54 -18.34 8.67
N LEU A 228 36.34 -17.23 9.39
CA LEU A 228 36.26 -17.24 10.86
C LEU A 228 34.89 -17.74 11.35
N LEU A 229 33.87 -17.71 10.49
CA LEU A 229 32.53 -18.16 10.79
C LEU A 229 32.20 -19.49 10.12
N ALA A 230 32.76 -19.79 8.96
CA ALA A 230 32.49 -21.03 8.25
C ALA A 230 32.95 -22.27 9.06
N PRO A 231 32.17 -23.36 9.10
CA PRO A 231 30.85 -23.52 8.48
C PRO A 231 29.73 -22.85 9.30
N VAL A 232 28.79 -22.23 8.59
CA VAL A 232 27.54 -21.70 9.15
C VAL A 232 26.37 -22.50 8.61
N HIS A 233 25.65 -23.19 9.49
CA HIS A 233 24.42 -23.91 9.18
C HIS A 233 23.21 -22.99 9.29
N GLY A 234 22.15 -23.29 8.55
CA GLY A 234 20.90 -22.54 8.61
C GLY A 234 19.79 -23.33 9.31
N MET A 235 19.06 -22.68 10.22
CA MET A 235 17.84 -23.21 10.81
C MET A 235 16.69 -22.22 10.63
N PHE A 236 15.56 -22.71 10.11
CA PHE A 236 14.34 -21.93 9.95
C PHE A 236 13.32 -22.31 11.03
N ALA A 237 13.10 -21.41 11.99
CA ALA A 237 12.25 -21.66 13.15
C ALA A 237 10.95 -20.84 13.07
N ALA A 238 9.80 -21.46 13.31
CA ALA A 238 8.53 -20.72 13.34
C ALA A 238 7.44 -21.42 14.14
N GLN A 239 6.38 -20.72 14.56
CA GLN A 239 5.23 -21.40 15.18
C GLN A 239 4.49 -22.28 14.18
N THR A 240 4.41 -21.83 12.93
CA THR A 240 3.86 -22.59 11.80
C THR A 240 4.75 -22.40 10.60
N ILE A 241 4.93 -23.43 9.78
CA ILE A 241 5.71 -23.39 8.54
C ILE A 241 4.83 -23.92 7.42
N THR A 242 4.75 -23.18 6.31
CA THR A 242 4.01 -23.62 5.13
C THR A 242 4.70 -24.81 4.46
N PRO A 243 3.97 -25.76 3.84
CA PRO A 243 4.58 -26.91 3.17
C PRO A 243 5.62 -26.53 2.10
N GLN A 244 5.37 -25.43 1.37
CA GLN A 244 6.28 -24.90 0.36
C GLN A 244 7.56 -24.36 0.99
N ALA A 245 7.47 -23.62 2.09
CA ALA A 245 8.63 -23.13 2.82
C ALA A 245 9.46 -24.28 3.40
N GLN A 246 8.82 -25.31 3.95
CA GLN A 246 9.50 -26.50 4.45
C GLN A 246 10.27 -27.23 3.34
N THR A 247 9.63 -27.42 2.18
CA THR A 247 10.27 -28.03 0.99
C THR A 247 11.48 -27.20 0.53
N LEU A 248 11.34 -25.87 0.49
CA LEU A 248 12.42 -24.99 0.07
C LEU A 248 13.59 -25.01 1.08
N ALA A 249 13.31 -24.94 2.38
CA ALA A 249 14.32 -25.00 3.44
C ALA A 249 15.16 -26.28 3.33
N GLN A 250 14.50 -27.44 3.19
CA GLN A 250 15.17 -28.73 3.00
C GLN A 250 16.02 -28.74 1.73
N SER A 251 15.53 -28.18 0.61
CA SER A 251 16.30 -28.11 -0.64
C SER A 251 17.57 -27.24 -0.53
N ARG A 252 17.59 -26.30 0.43
CA ARG A 252 18.74 -25.44 0.75
C ARG A 252 19.64 -26.03 1.85
N GLY A 253 19.32 -27.21 2.38
CA GLY A 253 20.04 -27.86 3.46
C GLY A 253 19.78 -27.24 4.83
N PHE A 254 18.66 -26.54 5.01
CA PHE A 254 18.28 -25.96 6.30
C PHE A 254 17.38 -26.89 7.09
N GLU A 255 17.64 -26.97 8.39
CA GLU A 255 16.75 -27.62 9.34
C GLU A 255 15.54 -26.73 9.63
N THR A 256 14.39 -27.34 9.90
CA THR A 256 13.16 -26.62 10.27
C THR A 256 12.75 -26.96 11.70
N LEU A 257 12.45 -25.93 12.49
CA LEU A 257 12.04 -26.08 13.89
C LEU A 257 10.65 -25.45 14.11
N ILE A 258 9.70 -26.24 14.63
CA ILE A 258 8.42 -25.70 15.08
C ILE A 258 8.56 -25.18 16.51
N LEU A 259 8.11 -23.96 16.76
CA LEU A 259 8.17 -23.27 18.05
C LEU A 259 6.78 -23.28 18.72
N PRO A 260 6.52 -24.19 19.68
CA PRO A 260 5.26 -24.22 20.42
C PRO A 260 5.22 -23.06 21.42
N TYR A 261 4.71 -21.91 20.98
CA TYR A 261 4.82 -20.64 21.70
C TYR A 261 4.24 -20.65 23.11
N ASP A 262 3.11 -21.31 23.31
CA ASP A 262 2.46 -21.38 24.62
C ASP A 262 3.30 -22.22 25.60
N GLU A 263 3.84 -23.36 25.15
CA GLU A 263 4.76 -24.18 25.95
C GLU A 263 6.06 -23.44 26.30
N MET A 264 6.61 -22.70 25.32
CA MET A 264 7.84 -21.92 25.53
C MET A 264 7.64 -20.83 26.59
N LYS A 265 6.44 -20.22 26.66
CA LYS A 265 6.11 -19.22 27.69
C LYS A 265 6.00 -19.80 29.09
N GLU A 266 5.47 -21.01 29.22
CA GLU A 266 5.22 -21.65 30.52
C GLU A 266 6.48 -22.23 31.15
N GLN A 267 7.56 -22.36 30.38
CA GLN A 267 8.87 -22.84 30.83
C GLN A 267 9.94 -21.74 30.77
N PRO A 268 9.81 -20.62 31.51
CA PRO A 268 10.94 -19.72 31.68
C PRO A 268 12.06 -20.48 32.40
N ASP A 269 13.29 -20.28 31.93
CA ASP A 269 14.51 -21.01 32.28
C ASP A 269 14.60 -21.41 33.78
N SER A 270 14.95 -22.68 34.03
CA SER A 270 15.16 -23.27 35.36
C SER A 270 16.47 -22.85 36.04
N ALA A 271 17.13 -21.80 35.53
CA ALA A 271 18.23 -21.14 36.21
C ALA A 271 17.74 -20.47 37.50
N LEU A 272 17.81 -21.24 38.59
CA LEU A 272 17.76 -20.78 39.98
C LEU A 272 18.43 -19.41 40.14
N THR A 273 17.63 -18.37 40.37
CA THR A 273 18.11 -17.10 40.91
C THR A 273 18.36 -17.31 42.40
N LEU A 274 19.57 -17.77 42.73
CA LEU A 274 20.11 -17.67 44.08
C LEU A 274 20.56 -16.23 44.32
N PHE A 275 19.67 -15.43 44.92
CA PHE A 275 20.05 -14.30 45.77
C PHE A 275 19.11 -14.25 46.98
#